data_AF-A0A0F8YRQ3-F1
#
_entry.id   AF-A0A0F8YRQ3-F1
#
_cell.length_a   1.000
_cell.length_b   1.000
_cell.length_c   1.000
_cell.angle_alpha   90.00
_cell.angle_beta   90.00
_cell.angle_gamma   90.00
#
_symmetry.space_group_name_H-M   'P 1'
#
loop_
_entity.id
_entity.type
_entity.pdbx_description
1 polymer ?
#
loop_
_entity_poly.entity_id
_entity_poly.type
_entity_poly.pdbx_seq_one_letter_code
_entity_poly.pdbx_strand_id
1 'polypeptide(L)'
;NNEAENEEWLGKRYGMWNTILTLSVHSYRFIDSLQKKHFNELEEELRVKRESLRGSFYSNFNSMTLTELSSNSLISGYLFSILKDKKIRLGGSHLNYIMLQGTTLLPFTEVPGVLKKGIETTIPAEFNTPLYLENSIVIGKTINTEVWEGEVNVGFTPQQLKNLLITNGIHNKRVLTAMKVVTELIEDNNPSIIFDFDGSWSKIINYFKGTLFVEEILYFKLGSAFTIDPLISDIPYDANNTEYLEYMFDAFGLAFKKDQRTIDIFRNTIRENPEMDLPSVQLELQTQNKWERNPISNSLLSLFSDFTTQDLNYFKKVGVKEKVFAYDFVTNAKTVIIDLSLLREANKKIFFSFLILSKIIHYIKSSDDYVVKNIIVPHVDIFFETYYLDQKMSYGKIDIFLEPFIQRGFGM
;
A
#
# COMPACT_ATOMS: atom_id res chain seq x y z
N ASN A 1 -39.55 -13.56 -18.32
CA ASN A 1 -39.08 -12.23 -17.87
C ASN A 1 -38.38 -12.25 -16.52
N ASN A 2 -38.84 -13.01 -15.51
CA ASN A 2 -38.18 -13.05 -14.18
C ASN A 2 -36.80 -13.76 -14.14
N GLU A 3 -36.56 -14.74 -14.99
CA GLU A 3 -35.38 -15.61 -14.86
C GLU A 3 -34.07 -14.91 -15.27
N ALA A 4 -34.08 -14.18 -16.39
CA ALA A 4 -32.94 -13.38 -16.85
C ALA A 4 -32.65 -12.20 -15.90
N GLU A 5 -33.68 -11.55 -15.35
CA GLU A 5 -33.51 -10.50 -14.33
C GLU A 5 -32.94 -11.09 -13.02
N ASN A 6 -33.40 -12.28 -12.60
CA ASN A 6 -32.87 -12.97 -11.43
C ASN A 6 -31.41 -13.40 -11.62
N GLU A 7 -31.04 -13.88 -12.81
CA GLU A 7 -29.65 -14.23 -13.14
C GLU A 7 -28.74 -13.01 -13.16
N GLU A 8 -29.17 -11.90 -13.77
CA GLU A 8 -28.42 -10.65 -13.77
C GLU A 8 -28.28 -10.08 -12.35
N TRP A 9 -29.34 -10.19 -11.54
CA TRP A 9 -29.34 -9.75 -10.14
C TRP A 9 -28.40 -10.59 -9.26
N LEU A 10 -28.39 -11.92 -9.44
CA LEU A 10 -27.46 -12.82 -8.75
C LEU A 10 -26.03 -12.61 -9.21
N GLY A 11 -25.79 -12.48 -10.52
CA GLY A 11 -24.47 -12.25 -11.09
C GLY A 11 -23.81 -10.98 -10.54
N LYS A 12 -24.59 -9.88 -10.44
CA LYS A 12 -24.12 -8.60 -9.86
C LYS A 12 -23.80 -8.68 -8.36
N ARG A 13 -24.36 -9.65 -7.63
CA ARG A 13 -24.24 -9.77 -6.16
C ARG A 13 -23.66 -11.11 -5.69
N TYR A 14 -23.05 -11.87 -6.59
CA TYR A 14 -22.56 -13.22 -6.32
C TYR A 14 -21.59 -13.28 -5.13
N GLY A 15 -20.67 -12.32 -5.01
CA GLY A 15 -19.74 -12.26 -3.87
C GLY A 15 -20.42 -12.03 -2.52
N MET A 16 -21.53 -11.29 -2.48
CA MET A 16 -22.28 -11.01 -1.26
C MET A 16 -23.07 -12.22 -0.80
N TRP A 17 -23.75 -12.91 -1.73
CA TRP A 17 -24.40 -14.17 -1.44
C TRP A 17 -23.40 -15.22 -1.00
N ASN A 18 -22.26 -15.35 -1.69
CA ASN A 18 -21.22 -16.29 -1.31
C ASN A 18 -20.74 -16.05 0.14
N THR A 19 -20.59 -14.79 0.53
CA THR A 19 -20.21 -14.42 1.91
C THR A 19 -21.31 -14.74 2.91
N ILE A 20 -22.56 -14.39 2.62
CA ILE A 20 -23.71 -14.66 3.50
C ILE A 20 -23.94 -16.16 3.65
N LEU A 21 -23.89 -16.92 2.56
CA LEU A 21 -24.01 -18.39 2.54
C LEU A 21 -22.88 -19.02 3.35
N THR A 22 -21.64 -18.58 3.13
CA THR A 22 -20.48 -19.09 3.87
C THR A 22 -20.59 -18.82 5.36
N LEU A 23 -21.01 -17.61 5.77
CA LEU A 23 -21.21 -17.27 7.18
C LEU A 23 -22.41 -18.01 7.80
N SER A 24 -23.49 -18.17 7.05
CA SER A 24 -24.73 -18.79 7.53
C SER A 24 -24.61 -20.31 7.70
N VAL A 25 -23.69 -20.95 6.97
CA VAL A 25 -23.45 -22.39 7.02
C VAL A 25 -22.11 -22.71 7.70
N HIS A 26 -21.44 -21.73 8.34
CA HIS A 26 -20.29 -22.03 9.17
C HIS A 26 -20.76 -22.45 10.58
N SER A 27 -20.23 -23.57 11.06
CA SER A 27 -20.25 -23.92 12.49
C SER A 27 -18.85 -24.34 12.88
N TYR A 28 -18.41 -23.88 14.04
CA TYR A 28 -17.16 -24.29 14.66
C TYR A 28 -17.40 -24.46 16.15
N ARG A 29 -16.64 -25.37 16.76
CA ARG A 29 -16.66 -25.60 18.20
C ARG A 29 -15.25 -25.80 18.70
N PHE A 30 -14.91 -25.08 19.77
CA PHE A 30 -13.69 -25.33 20.53
C PHE A 30 -13.91 -26.54 21.43
N ILE A 31 -13.02 -27.53 21.32
CA ILE A 31 -13.10 -28.79 22.07
C ILE A 31 -11.73 -29.12 22.67
N ASP A 32 -11.73 -29.60 23.91
CA ASP A 32 -10.51 -29.99 24.61
C ASP A 32 -10.02 -31.39 24.22
N SER A 33 -10.92 -32.24 23.71
CA SER A 33 -10.57 -33.57 23.20
C SER A 33 -11.39 -33.95 21.98
N LEU A 34 -10.77 -34.62 21.01
CA LEU A 34 -11.38 -34.92 19.72
C LEU A 34 -12.23 -36.21 19.82
N GLN A 35 -13.53 -36.05 20.06
CA GLN A 35 -14.48 -37.16 20.17
C GLN A 35 -15.50 -37.18 19.02
N LYS A 36 -15.88 -38.39 18.56
CA LYS A 36 -16.85 -38.59 17.46
C LYS A 36 -18.19 -37.87 17.68
N LYS A 37 -18.62 -37.77 18.95
CA LYS A 37 -19.85 -37.05 19.33
C LYS A 37 -19.83 -35.58 18.88
N HIS A 38 -18.69 -34.90 18.96
CA HIS A 38 -18.55 -33.50 18.56
C HIS A 38 -18.74 -33.31 17.05
N PHE A 39 -18.27 -34.26 16.24
CA PHE A 39 -18.49 -34.24 14.80
C PHE A 39 -19.98 -34.42 14.46
N ASN A 40 -20.65 -35.38 15.08
CA ASN A 40 -22.07 -35.63 14.84
C ASN A 40 -22.94 -34.42 15.22
N GLU A 41 -22.62 -33.74 16.32
CA GLU A 41 -23.35 -32.54 16.76
C GLU A 41 -23.16 -31.36 15.79
N LEU A 42 -21.93 -31.17 15.30
CA LEU A 42 -21.63 -30.13 14.32
C LEU A 42 -22.30 -30.43 12.96
N GLU A 43 -22.28 -31.68 12.54
CA GLU A 43 -22.96 -32.15 11.32
C GLU A 43 -24.47 -31.90 11.39
N GLU A 44 -25.11 -32.20 12.52
CA GLU A 44 -26.54 -31.96 12.71
C GLU A 44 -26.88 -30.45 12.72
N GLU A 45 -26.06 -29.62 13.36
CA GLU A 45 -26.23 -28.17 13.34
C GLU A 45 -26.12 -27.60 11.92
N LEU A 46 -25.11 -28.04 11.17
CA LEU A 46 -24.90 -27.67 9.78
C LEU A 46 -26.07 -28.12 8.89
N ARG A 47 -26.61 -29.32 9.13
CA ARG A 47 -27.78 -29.84 8.43
C ARG A 47 -29.00 -28.96 8.64
N VAL A 48 -29.31 -28.58 9.88
CA VAL A 48 -30.45 -27.70 10.20
C VAL A 48 -30.28 -26.32 9.55
N LYS A 49 -29.10 -25.72 9.64
CA LYS A 49 -28.80 -24.42 9.00
C LYS A 49 -28.96 -24.49 7.48
N ARG A 50 -28.47 -25.56 6.85
CA ARG A 50 -28.60 -25.79 5.41
C ARG A 50 -30.07 -25.88 4.99
N GLU A 51 -30.90 -26.61 5.73
CA GLU A 51 -32.33 -26.73 5.42
C GLU A 51 -33.06 -25.40 5.54
N SER A 52 -32.79 -24.62 6.59
CA SER A 52 -33.35 -23.27 6.75
C SER A 52 -32.97 -22.37 5.58
N LEU A 53 -31.70 -22.39 5.20
CA LEU A 53 -31.17 -21.55 4.13
C LEU A 53 -31.73 -21.94 2.76
N ARG A 54 -31.86 -23.25 2.51
CA ARG A 54 -32.52 -23.78 1.32
C ARG A 54 -33.98 -23.32 1.23
N GLY A 55 -34.70 -23.35 2.36
CA GLY A 55 -36.07 -22.83 2.44
C GLY A 55 -36.14 -21.34 2.10
N SER A 56 -35.29 -20.52 2.69
CA SER A 56 -35.21 -19.08 2.41
C SER A 56 -34.77 -18.77 0.97
N PHE A 57 -33.90 -19.60 0.37
CA PHE A 57 -33.52 -19.42 -1.03
C PHE A 57 -34.71 -19.66 -1.96
N TYR A 58 -35.42 -20.79 -1.79
CA TYR A 58 -36.56 -21.12 -2.65
C TYR A 58 -37.76 -20.18 -2.46
N SER A 59 -37.94 -19.56 -1.29
CA SER A 59 -38.98 -18.55 -1.10
C SER A 59 -38.72 -17.26 -1.88
N ASN A 60 -37.45 -16.93 -2.12
CA ASN A 60 -37.04 -15.71 -2.83
C ASN A 60 -36.74 -15.95 -4.32
N PHE A 61 -36.28 -17.15 -4.69
CA PHE A 61 -35.88 -17.53 -6.04
C PHE A 61 -36.61 -18.80 -6.48
N ASN A 62 -37.94 -18.71 -6.58
CA ASN A 62 -38.81 -19.83 -6.92
C ASN A 62 -38.56 -20.44 -8.32
N SER A 63 -37.91 -19.69 -9.22
CA SER A 63 -37.55 -20.15 -10.57
C SER A 63 -36.18 -20.83 -10.63
N MET A 64 -35.43 -20.91 -9.52
CA MET A 64 -34.05 -21.42 -9.52
C MET A 64 -33.91 -22.66 -8.64
N THR A 65 -33.09 -23.61 -9.08
CA THR A 65 -32.83 -24.86 -8.35
C THR A 65 -31.40 -24.91 -7.83
N LEU A 66 -31.24 -25.14 -6.52
CA LEU A 66 -29.91 -25.39 -5.95
C LEU A 66 -29.40 -26.75 -6.41
N THR A 67 -28.18 -26.78 -6.94
CA THR A 67 -27.52 -28.02 -7.37
C THR A 67 -26.48 -28.41 -6.33
N GLU A 68 -26.51 -29.66 -5.88
CA GLU A 68 -25.47 -30.19 -5.01
C GLU A 68 -24.16 -30.29 -5.78
N LEU A 69 -23.10 -29.68 -5.25
CA LEU A 69 -21.77 -29.81 -5.81
C LEU A 69 -21.27 -31.24 -5.59
N SER A 70 -20.72 -31.86 -6.63
CA SER A 70 -20.15 -33.20 -6.56
C SER A 70 -18.70 -33.19 -7.09
N SER A 71 -17.92 -34.20 -6.67
CA SER A 71 -16.58 -34.48 -7.21
C SER A 71 -15.66 -33.24 -7.22
N ASN A 72 -15.10 -32.88 -8.38
CA ASN A 72 -14.15 -31.78 -8.52
C ASN A 72 -14.75 -30.43 -8.17
N SER A 73 -16.05 -30.19 -8.43
CA SER A 73 -16.70 -28.92 -8.07
C SER A 73 -16.87 -28.78 -6.57
N LEU A 74 -17.15 -29.87 -5.86
CA LEU A 74 -17.16 -29.90 -4.39
C LEU A 74 -15.76 -29.69 -3.83
N ILE A 75 -14.75 -30.35 -4.39
CA ILE A 75 -13.35 -30.19 -3.97
C ILE A 75 -12.89 -28.75 -4.21
N SER A 76 -13.14 -28.18 -5.38
CA SER A 76 -12.81 -26.77 -5.68
C SER A 76 -13.56 -25.80 -4.78
N GLY A 77 -14.86 -26.03 -4.53
CA GLY A 77 -15.65 -25.20 -3.60
C GLY A 77 -15.16 -25.32 -2.16
N TYR A 78 -14.84 -26.52 -1.70
CA TYR A 78 -14.27 -26.77 -0.39
C TYR A 78 -12.90 -26.10 -0.25
N LEU A 79 -11.98 -26.33 -1.19
CA LEU A 79 -10.65 -25.69 -1.21
C LEU A 79 -10.77 -24.15 -1.22
N PHE A 80 -11.71 -23.60 -1.99
CA PHE A 80 -12.02 -22.17 -1.99
C PHE A 80 -12.47 -21.67 -0.61
N SER A 81 -13.26 -22.45 0.14
CA SER A 81 -13.74 -22.10 1.48
C SER A 81 -12.73 -22.36 2.61
N ILE A 82 -11.89 -23.39 2.51
CA ILE A 82 -10.98 -23.83 3.59
C ILE A 82 -9.54 -23.35 3.47
N LEU A 83 -9.06 -22.93 2.31
CA LEU A 83 -7.68 -22.44 2.13
C LEU A 83 -7.48 -21.01 2.69
N LYS A 84 -8.10 -20.69 3.83
CA LYS A 84 -7.68 -19.59 4.70
C LYS A 84 -6.50 -20.07 5.56
N ASP A 85 -5.31 -20.09 4.96
CA ASP A 85 -4.03 -20.17 5.67
C ASP A 85 -3.18 -18.96 5.23
N LYS A 86 -2.22 -18.55 6.08
CA LYS A 86 -1.18 -17.55 5.82
C LYS A 86 -0.49 -17.71 4.45
N LYS A 87 -0.57 -18.91 3.84
CA LYS A 87 0.12 -19.28 2.60
C LYS A 87 -0.72 -19.17 1.32
N ILE A 88 -2.05 -19.12 1.35
CA ILE A 88 -2.89 -19.04 0.13
C ILE A 88 -4.05 -18.06 0.37
N ARG A 89 -4.24 -17.09 -0.53
CA ARG A 89 -5.05 -15.88 -0.29
C ARG A 89 -6.13 -15.68 -1.34
N LEU A 90 -7.32 -15.28 -0.89
CA LEU A 90 -8.44 -14.87 -1.73
C LEU A 90 -8.35 -13.35 -1.96
N GLY A 91 -7.94 -12.92 -3.15
CA GLY A 91 -7.93 -11.51 -3.56
C GLY A 91 -6.70 -10.68 -3.18
N GLY A 92 -5.59 -11.31 -2.77
CA GLY A 92 -4.29 -10.62 -2.60
C GLY A 92 -4.15 -9.68 -1.40
N SER A 93 -5.17 -9.54 -0.54
CA SER A 93 -5.08 -8.68 0.66
C SER A 93 -4.43 -9.40 1.86
N HIS A 94 -3.62 -8.64 2.61
CA HIS A 94 -2.99 -9.07 3.87
C HIS A 94 -3.89 -8.83 5.11
N LEU A 95 -5.12 -8.36 4.94
CA LEU A 95 -5.99 -8.02 6.07
C LEU A 95 -6.62 -9.28 6.68
N ASN A 96 -6.40 -9.49 7.98
CA ASN A 96 -7.00 -10.58 8.77
C ASN A 96 -8.53 -10.46 8.91
N TYR A 97 -9.09 -9.30 8.57
CA TYR A 97 -10.52 -9.01 8.64
C TYR A 97 -10.98 -8.34 7.34
N ILE A 98 -12.10 -8.82 6.79
CA ILE A 98 -12.81 -8.10 5.74
C ILE A 98 -13.51 -6.91 6.41
N MET A 99 -12.98 -5.71 6.22
CA MET A 99 -13.67 -4.49 6.60
C MET A 99 -14.68 -4.16 5.50
N LEU A 100 -15.96 -4.44 5.72
CA LEU A 100 -17.05 -3.96 4.86
C LEU A 100 -17.32 -2.49 5.20
N GLN A 101 -17.14 -1.57 4.24
CA GLN A 101 -17.50 -0.17 4.42
C GLN A 101 -19.03 -0.01 4.49
N GLY A 102 -19.52 0.91 5.32
CA GLY A 102 -20.95 1.24 5.43
C GLY A 102 -21.59 1.70 4.11
N THR A 103 -20.80 2.23 3.17
CA THR A 103 -21.26 2.57 1.80
C THR A 103 -21.59 1.34 0.96
N THR A 104 -20.93 0.21 1.21
CA THR A 104 -21.23 -1.08 0.57
C THR A 104 -22.50 -1.72 1.15
N LEU A 105 -22.89 -1.33 2.37
CA LEU A 105 -24.14 -1.72 3.04
C LEU A 105 -25.32 -0.80 2.72
N LEU A 106 -25.07 0.40 2.17
CA LEU A 106 -26.09 1.41 1.86
C LEU A 106 -27.29 0.87 1.07
N PRO A 107 -27.11 0.02 0.03
CA PRO A 107 -28.24 -0.55 -0.71
C PRO A 107 -29.07 -1.56 0.08
N PHE A 108 -28.55 -2.03 1.22
CA PHE A 108 -29.19 -3.01 2.11
C PHE A 108 -29.82 -2.36 3.34
N THR A 109 -29.49 -1.08 3.61
CA THR A 109 -30.14 -0.24 4.62
C THR A 109 -31.17 0.71 4.02
N GLU A 110 -31.17 0.92 2.70
CA GLU A 110 -32.21 1.66 2.01
C GLU A 110 -33.53 0.87 1.94
N VAL A 111 -34.44 1.20 2.85
CA VAL A 111 -35.82 0.71 2.83
C VAL A 111 -36.57 1.33 1.64
N PRO A 112 -37.14 0.53 0.71
CA PRO A 112 -37.94 1.02 -0.41
C PRO A 112 -39.05 1.97 0.04
N GLY A 113 -39.31 3.03 -0.72
CA GLY A 113 -40.24 4.10 -0.34
C GLY A 113 -41.68 3.64 -0.04
N VAL A 114 -42.09 2.47 -0.54
CA VAL A 114 -43.38 1.83 -0.24
C VAL A 114 -43.42 1.24 1.18
N LEU A 115 -42.30 0.70 1.68
CA LEU A 115 -42.18 0.19 3.05
C LEU A 115 -42.04 1.34 4.07
N LYS A 116 -41.50 2.50 3.67
CA LYS A 116 -41.44 3.71 4.50
C LYS A 116 -42.81 4.28 4.88
N LYS A 117 -43.88 3.96 4.13
CA LYS A 117 -45.25 4.41 4.45
C LYS A 117 -45.93 3.58 5.55
N GLY A 118 -45.41 2.39 5.87
CA GLY A 118 -46.01 1.45 6.84
C GLY A 118 -45.20 1.27 8.12
N ILE A 119 -44.05 1.93 8.26
CA ILE A 119 -43.20 1.85 9.46
C ILE A 119 -43.30 3.21 10.14
N GLU A 120 -44.12 3.30 11.19
CA GLU A 120 -44.08 4.43 12.11
C GLU A 120 -42.65 4.56 12.64
N THR A 121 -42.04 5.73 12.38
CA THR A 121 -40.83 6.27 13.02
C THR A 121 -39.77 5.22 13.39
N THR A 122 -38.83 4.97 12.48
CA THR A 122 -37.53 4.40 12.85
C THR A 122 -36.88 5.32 13.90
N ILE A 123 -36.76 4.84 15.13
CA ILE A 123 -35.77 5.35 16.08
C ILE A 123 -34.42 5.28 15.34
N PRO A 124 -33.66 6.38 15.24
CA PRO A 124 -32.31 6.32 14.68
C PRO A 124 -31.57 5.20 15.40
N ALA A 125 -30.86 4.34 14.68
CA ALA A 125 -30.00 3.37 15.34
C ALA A 125 -29.01 4.16 16.21
N GLU A 126 -29.23 4.15 17.52
CA GLU A 126 -28.38 4.78 18.52
C GLU A 126 -27.06 4.02 18.51
N PHE A 127 -26.11 4.51 17.73
CA PHE A 127 -24.74 4.09 17.86
C PHE A 127 -24.17 4.90 19.01
N ASN A 128 -24.11 4.31 20.19
CA ASN A 128 -23.40 4.90 21.31
C ASN A 128 -21.96 5.18 20.86
N THR A 129 -21.59 6.45 20.81
CA THR A 129 -20.23 6.86 20.59
C THR A 129 -19.37 6.32 21.74
N PRO A 130 -18.21 5.70 21.48
CA PRO A 130 -17.31 5.32 22.56
C PRO A 130 -16.95 6.56 23.37
N LEU A 131 -17.22 6.54 24.68
CA LEU A 131 -16.93 7.68 25.59
C LEU A 131 -15.43 7.93 25.75
N TYR A 132 -14.61 6.94 25.39
CA TYR A 132 -13.16 7.03 25.42
C TYR A 132 -12.56 6.24 24.26
N LEU A 133 -11.61 6.87 23.58
CA LEU A 133 -10.73 6.25 22.59
C LEU A 133 -9.30 6.57 23.00
N GLU A 134 -8.45 5.54 23.09
CA GLU A 134 -7.03 5.73 23.34
C GLU A 134 -6.38 6.30 22.07
N ASN A 135 -5.90 7.53 22.16
CA ASN A 135 -5.26 8.24 21.05
C ASN A 135 -4.00 8.92 21.55
N SER A 136 -2.92 8.84 20.77
CA SER A 136 -1.75 9.70 20.96
C SER A 136 -1.80 10.91 20.04
N ILE A 137 -2.22 10.71 18.79
CA ILE A 137 -2.36 11.77 17.79
C ILE A 137 -3.82 11.99 17.45
N VAL A 138 -4.31 13.23 17.55
CA VAL A 138 -5.73 13.55 17.33
C VAL A 138 -5.98 14.03 15.91
N ILE A 139 -6.68 13.22 15.10
CA ILE A 139 -6.99 13.56 13.71
C ILE A 139 -8.39 14.14 13.52
N GLY A 140 -9.26 14.04 14.53
CA GLY A 140 -10.63 14.54 14.44
C GLY A 140 -11.45 14.24 15.68
N LYS A 141 -12.77 14.21 15.51
CA LYS A 141 -13.72 13.80 16.53
C LYS A 141 -14.72 12.78 15.97
N THR A 142 -15.19 11.89 16.82
CA THR A 142 -16.42 11.12 16.57
C THR A 142 -17.60 12.08 16.51
N ILE A 143 -18.65 11.70 15.78
CA ILE A 143 -19.89 12.49 15.69
C ILE A 143 -20.96 11.76 16.47
N ASN A 144 -21.53 12.43 17.45
CA ASN A 144 -22.74 11.96 18.11
C ASN A 144 -23.92 12.10 17.14
N THR A 145 -24.58 10.99 16.82
CA THR A 145 -25.67 11.00 15.84
C THR A 145 -27.00 11.55 16.37
N GLU A 146 -27.12 11.74 17.69
CA GLU A 146 -28.31 12.34 18.31
C GLU A 146 -28.27 13.86 18.20
N VAL A 147 -27.14 14.47 18.55
CA VAL A 147 -26.97 15.93 18.55
C VAL A 147 -26.26 16.48 17.30
N TRP A 148 -25.66 15.61 16.47
CA TRP A 148 -24.84 15.98 15.30
C TRP A 148 -23.62 16.83 15.64
N GLU A 149 -23.09 16.67 16.85
CA GLU A 149 -21.92 17.39 17.34
C GLU A 149 -20.73 16.45 17.55
N GLY A 150 -19.53 17.02 17.50
CA GLY A 150 -18.30 16.27 17.75
C GLY A 150 -18.14 15.95 19.24
N GLU A 151 -18.03 14.67 19.58
CA GLU A 151 -18.10 14.21 20.98
C GLU A 151 -16.73 13.86 21.55
N VAL A 152 -16.09 12.81 21.03
CA VAL A 152 -14.81 12.29 21.55
C VAL A 152 -13.73 12.44 20.49
N ASN A 153 -12.51 12.80 20.91
CA ASN A 153 -11.38 12.86 19.99
C ASN A 153 -11.13 11.48 19.37
N VAL A 154 -10.85 11.45 18.07
CA VAL A 154 -10.43 10.25 17.34
C VAL A 154 -9.06 10.48 16.75
N GLY A 155 -8.26 9.43 16.73
CA GLY A 155 -6.85 9.51 16.51
C GLY A 155 -6.20 8.16 16.28
N PHE A 156 -4.88 8.14 16.44
CA PHE A 156 -4.08 6.94 16.35
C PHE A 156 -3.18 6.80 17.58
N THR A 157 -2.96 5.56 18.00
CA THR A 157 -1.91 5.21 18.95
C THR A 157 -0.54 5.14 18.25
N PRO A 158 0.58 5.17 18.99
CA PRO A 158 1.91 5.14 18.38
C PRO A 158 2.14 3.84 17.61
N GLN A 159 1.55 2.73 18.07
CA GLN A 159 1.65 1.45 17.39
C GLN A 159 0.84 1.40 16.09
N GLN A 160 -0.31 2.10 16.04
CA GLN A 160 -1.10 2.22 14.82
C GLN A 160 -0.40 3.10 13.77
N LEU A 161 0.28 4.16 14.21
CA LEU A 161 1.04 5.06 13.33
C LEU A 161 2.21 4.37 12.63
N LYS A 162 2.81 3.34 13.26
CA LYS A 162 3.90 2.57 12.64
C LYS A 162 3.50 1.79 11.39
N ASN A 163 2.20 1.53 11.20
CA ASN A 163 1.69 0.73 10.09
C ASN A 163 0.37 1.34 9.59
N LEU A 164 0.40 2.60 9.19
CA LEU A 164 -0.81 3.36 8.85
C LEU A 164 -1.01 3.42 7.33
N LEU A 165 -2.01 2.70 6.82
CA LEU A 165 -2.41 2.80 5.42
C LEU A 165 -3.64 3.70 5.25
N ILE A 166 -3.45 4.87 4.64
CA ILE A 166 -4.55 5.79 4.28
C ILE A 166 -5.07 5.45 2.88
N THR A 167 -6.17 4.70 2.83
CA THR A 167 -6.82 4.30 1.56
C THR A 167 -8.11 5.06 1.28
N ASN A 168 -8.61 4.95 0.04
CA ASN A 168 -9.90 5.50 -0.42
C ASN A 168 -10.00 7.04 -0.42
N GLY A 169 -11.16 7.55 -0.84
CA GLY A 169 -11.43 9.00 -0.93
C GLY A 169 -10.79 9.70 -2.13
N ILE A 170 -10.92 11.03 -2.18
CA ILE A 170 -10.28 11.86 -3.21
C ILE A 170 -8.84 12.14 -2.76
N HIS A 171 -7.91 12.14 -3.72
CA HIS A 171 -6.48 12.35 -3.49
C HIS A 171 -6.15 13.49 -2.53
N ASN A 172 -6.70 14.68 -2.78
CA ASN A 172 -6.46 15.85 -1.93
C ASN A 172 -6.87 15.63 -0.47
N LYS A 173 -7.93 14.86 -0.21
CA LYS A 173 -8.34 14.56 1.17
C LYS A 173 -7.34 13.63 1.85
N ARG A 174 -6.81 12.62 1.15
CA ARG A 174 -5.76 11.75 1.71
C ARG A 174 -4.51 12.54 2.07
N VAL A 175 -4.07 13.44 1.18
CA VAL A 175 -2.92 14.30 1.42
C VAL A 175 -3.15 15.21 2.62
N LEU A 176 -4.32 15.86 2.73
CA LEU A 176 -4.65 16.69 3.90
C LEU A 176 -4.74 15.90 5.20
N THR A 177 -5.26 14.68 5.17
CA THR A 177 -5.27 13.79 6.34
C THR A 177 -3.85 13.42 6.75
N ALA A 178 -2.99 13.05 5.80
CA ALA A 178 -1.58 12.75 6.08
C ALA A 178 -0.84 13.98 6.64
N MET A 179 -1.08 15.18 6.08
CA MET A 179 -0.53 16.43 6.59
C MET A 179 -0.96 16.68 8.04
N LYS A 180 -2.23 16.42 8.38
CA LYS A 180 -2.73 16.56 9.75
C LYS A 180 -2.05 15.58 10.71
N VAL A 181 -1.84 14.33 10.30
CA VAL A 181 -1.07 13.37 11.12
C VAL A 181 0.35 13.88 11.36
N VAL A 182 1.01 14.41 10.32
CA VAL A 182 2.37 14.95 10.43
C VAL A 182 2.46 16.19 11.29
N THR A 183 1.49 17.10 11.24
CA THR A 183 1.52 18.30 12.09
C THR A 183 1.51 17.92 13.56
N GLU A 184 0.68 16.96 13.94
CA GLU A 184 0.62 16.45 15.32
C GLU A 184 1.92 15.70 15.68
N LEU A 185 2.50 14.93 14.75
CA LEU A 185 3.80 14.28 14.95
C LEU A 185 4.93 15.30 15.21
N ILE A 186 4.93 16.44 14.51
CA ILE A 186 5.91 17.52 14.70
C ILE A 186 5.76 18.13 16.09
N GLU A 187 4.53 18.39 16.53
CA GLU A 187 4.25 18.96 17.87
C GLU A 187 4.70 18.00 19.00
N ASP A 188 4.61 16.69 18.76
CA ASP A 188 5.06 15.64 19.68
C ASP A 188 6.57 15.30 19.56
N ASN A 189 7.36 16.04 18.77
CA ASN A 189 8.78 15.79 18.49
C ASN A 189 9.06 14.40 17.86
N ASN A 190 8.14 13.90 17.03
CA ASN A 190 8.28 12.65 16.28
C ASN A 190 8.56 12.96 14.80
N PRO A 191 9.84 12.99 14.35
CA PRO A 191 10.17 13.40 12.99
C PRO A 191 9.66 12.43 11.92
N SER A 192 9.41 12.99 10.73
CA SER A 192 8.94 12.23 9.56
C SER A 192 9.82 12.45 8.31
N ILE A 193 9.82 11.49 7.39
CA ILE A 193 10.34 11.64 6.02
C ILE A 193 9.14 11.59 5.08
N ILE A 194 9.01 12.59 4.22
CA ILE A 194 7.79 12.81 3.46
C ILE A 194 8.13 12.93 1.99
N PHE A 195 7.60 12.05 1.15
CA PHE A 195 7.73 12.15 -0.29
C PHE A 195 6.57 12.98 -0.86
N ASP A 196 6.85 14.22 -1.23
CA ASP A 196 5.86 15.14 -1.79
C ASP A 196 5.79 15.00 -3.33
N PHE A 197 4.75 14.30 -3.79
CA PHE A 197 4.54 14.06 -5.22
C PHE A 197 3.98 15.28 -5.95
N ASP A 198 3.32 16.22 -5.26
CA ASP A 198 2.54 17.29 -5.90
C ASP A 198 3.01 18.70 -5.53
N GLY A 199 4.05 18.83 -4.70
CA GLY A 199 4.56 20.10 -4.20
C GLY A 199 3.66 20.73 -3.13
N SER A 200 2.72 19.97 -2.59
CA SER A 200 1.67 20.47 -1.72
C SER A 200 2.07 20.54 -0.25
N TRP A 201 3.12 19.83 0.16
CA TRP A 201 3.57 19.71 1.55
C TRP A 201 4.26 20.96 2.09
N SER A 202 4.72 21.85 1.19
CA SER A 202 5.16 23.21 1.54
C SER A 202 4.12 24.01 2.33
N LYS A 203 2.83 23.65 2.26
CA LYS A 203 1.75 24.26 3.05
C LYS A 203 1.93 24.09 4.57
N ILE A 204 2.54 23.01 5.03
CA ILE A 204 2.77 22.79 6.47
C ILE A 204 3.78 23.80 7.02
N ILE A 205 4.79 24.19 6.23
CA ILE A 205 5.75 25.22 6.62
C ILE A 205 5.03 26.55 6.88
N ASN A 206 4.05 26.88 6.03
CA ASN A 206 3.20 28.06 6.23
C ASN A 206 2.26 27.91 7.43
N TYR A 207 1.76 26.71 7.70
CA TYR A 207 0.90 26.43 8.87
C TYR A 207 1.62 26.74 10.19
N PHE A 208 2.89 26.34 10.30
CA PHE A 208 3.69 26.62 11.49
C PHE A 208 4.29 28.02 11.54
N LYS A 209 4.10 28.87 10.52
CA LYS A 209 4.75 30.19 10.44
C LYS A 209 4.52 31.03 11.70
N GLY A 210 5.61 31.43 12.34
CA GLY A 210 5.57 32.22 13.59
C GLY A 210 5.51 31.38 14.88
N THR A 211 5.52 30.05 14.76
CA THR A 211 5.71 29.12 15.87
C THR A 211 7.16 28.62 15.94
N LEU A 212 7.53 27.97 17.04
CA LEU A 212 8.85 27.33 17.19
C LEU A 212 9.06 26.13 16.23
N PHE A 213 7.98 25.53 15.73
CA PHE A 213 8.02 24.31 14.91
C PHE A 213 8.42 24.56 13.45
N VAL A 214 8.54 25.81 13.01
CA VAL A 214 9.01 26.13 11.64
C VAL A 214 10.42 25.60 11.41
N GLU A 215 11.27 25.71 12.43
CA GLU A 215 12.67 25.29 12.35
C GLU A 215 12.83 23.76 12.37
N GLU A 216 11.77 23.02 12.72
CA GLU A 216 11.73 21.55 12.75
C GLU A 216 11.43 20.91 11.39
N ILE A 217 11.31 21.72 10.32
CA ILE A 217 11.01 21.24 8.97
C ILE A 217 12.15 21.59 8.02
N LEU A 218 12.65 20.58 7.32
CA LEU A 218 13.59 20.71 6.22
C LEU A 218 12.87 20.41 4.90
N TYR A 219 13.07 21.24 3.88
CA TYR A 219 12.45 21.07 2.57
C TYR A 219 13.51 20.97 1.48
N PHE A 220 13.56 19.83 0.80
CA PHE A 220 14.49 19.54 -0.28
C PHE A 220 13.73 19.24 -1.56
N LYS A 221 13.98 20.03 -2.59
CA LYS A 221 13.39 19.83 -3.91
C LYS A 221 14.38 19.20 -4.89
N LEU A 222 13.97 18.11 -5.53
CA LEU A 222 14.78 17.41 -6.53
C LEU A 222 15.17 18.37 -7.67
N GLY A 223 16.42 18.29 -8.12
CA GLY A 223 16.96 19.10 -9.21
C GLY A 223 17.37 20.52 -8.84
N SER A 224 16.91 21.05 -7.69
CA SER A 224 17.36 22.35 -7.17
C SER A 224 18.19 22.23 -5.91
N ALA A 225 17.72 21.48 -4.92
CA ALA A 225 18.40 21.28 -3.64
C ALA A 225 19.32 20.05 -3.65
N PHE A 226 18.95 19.03 -4.42
CA PHE A 226 19.74 17.79 -4.53
C PHE A 226 19.53 17.11 -5.89
N THR A 227 20.47 16.23 -6.22
CA THR A 227 20.40 15.28 -7.34
C THR A 227 20.74 13.90 -6.81
N ILE A 228 20.37 12.86 -7.54
CA ILE A 228 20.50 11.48 -7.07
C ILE A 228 21.15 10.64 -8.15
N ASP A 229 22.35 10.14 -7.89
CA ASP A 229 22.98 9.19 -8.80
C ASP A 229 22.49 7.77 -8.40
N PRO A 230 21.78 7.06 -9.30
CA PRO A 230 21.24 5.74 -8.98
C PRO A 230 22.32 4.67 -8.83
N LEU A 231 23.53 4.87 -9.34
CA LEU A 231 24.58 3.85 -9.37
C LEU A 231 25.54 3.89 -8.18
N ILE A 232 25.40 4.89 -7.30
CA ILE A 232 26.20 5.04 -6.08
C ILE A 232 25.30 5.09 -4.85
N SER A 233 25.76 4.59 -3.71
CA SER A 233 25.00 4.57 -2.45
C SER A 233 24.95 5.92 -1.72
N ASP A 234 25.73 6.90 -2.18
CA ASP A 234 26.02 8.19 -1.54
C ASP A 234 26.88 8.11 -0.26
N ILE A 235 27.21 6.92 0.23
CA ILE A 235 28.11 6.76 1.39
C ILE A 235 29.57 6.99 0.94
N PRO A 236 30.34 7.86 1.60
CA PRO A 236 31.74 8.10 1.24
C PRO A 236 32.60 6.83 1.35
N TYR A 237 33.32 6.49 0.28
CA TYR A 237 34.22 5.32 0.19
C TYR A 237 33.54 3.97 0.49
N ASP A 238 32.29 3.81 0.09
CA ASP A 238 31.52 2.59 0.32
C ASP A 238 32.07 1.39 -0.46
N ALA A 239 32.69 0.46 0.26
CA ALA A 239 33.18 -0.81 -0.29
C ALA A 239 32.06 -1.77 -0.71
N ASN A 240 30.83 -1.58 -0.21
CA ASN A 240 29.68 -2.46 -0.41
C ASN A 240 28.59 -1.83 -1.29
N ASN A 241 28.97 -0.88 -2.18
CA ASN A 241 28.02 -0.27 -3.14
C ASN A 241 27.27 -1.32 -3.98
N THR A 242 27.86 -2.49 -4.20
CA THR A 242 27.22 -3.62 -4.88
C THR A 242 25.96 -4.12 -4.18
N GLU A 243 25.91 -4.11 -2.85
CA GLU A 243 24.70 -4.48 -2.09
C GLU A 243 23.59 -3.45 -2.26
N TYR A 244 23.95 -2.16 -2.26
CA TYR A 244 23.03 -1.07 -2.59
C TYR A 244 22.45 -1.22 -4.01
N LEU A 245 23.29 -1.58 -4.99
CA LEU A 245 22.84 -1.72 -6.37
C LEU A 245 21.74 -2.78 -6.52
N GLU A 246 21.76 -3.86 -5.73
CA GLU A 246 20.68 -4.84 -5.75
C GLU A 246 19.33 -4.23 -5.32
N TYR A 247 19.32 -3.36 -4.30
CA TYR A 247 18.12 -2.59 -3.94
C TYR A 247 17.66 -1.65 -5.06
N MET A 248 18.59 -0.99 -5.74
CA MET A 248 18.28 -0.11 -6.86
C MET A 248 17.65 -0.89 -8.02
N PHE A 249 18.18 -2.07 -8.36
CA PHE A 249 17.62 -2.92 -9.41
C PHE A 249 16.23 -3.42 -9.06
N ASP A 250 15.99 -3.80 -7.80
CA ASP A 250 14.66 -4.16 -7.31
C ASP A 250 13.68 -2.98 -7.43
N ALA A 251 14.09 -1.80 -6.99
CA ALA A 251 13.27 -0.59 -7.10
C ALA A 251 12.94 -0.24 -8.56
N PHE A 252 13.90 -0.40 -9.47
CA PHE A 252 13.71 -0.19 -10.89
C PHE A 252 12.74 -1.22 -11.49
N GLY A 253 12.94 -2.51 -11.20
CA GLY A 253 12.08 -3.60 -11.67
C GLY A 253 10.63 -3.45 -11.21
N LEU A 254 10.41 -3.07 -9.95
CA LEU A 254 9.08 -2.89 -9.37
C LEU A 254 8.37 -1.63 -9.85
N ALA A 255 9.08 -0.52 -10.03
CA ALA A 255 8.50 0.75 -10.47
C ALA A 255 8.11 0.73 -11.95
N PHE A 256 8.95 0.13 -12.81
CA PHE A 256 8.73 0.10 -14.26
C PHE A 256 8.24 -1.26 -14.78
N LYS A 257 7.90 -2.18 -13.88
CA LYS A 257 7.32 -3.50 -14.20
C LYS A 257 8.16 -4.30 -15.19
N LYS A 258 9.50 -4.26 -15.02
CA LYS A 258 10.45 -4.99 -15.87
C LYS A 258 10.54 -6.45 -15.44
N ASP A 259 10.89 -7.34 -16.36
CA ASP A 259 11.10 -8.75 -16.03
C ASP A 259 12.53 -9.03 -15.55
N GLN A 260 12.72 -10.22 -14.99
CA GLN A 260 13.99 -10.71 -14.44
C GLN A 260 15.14 -10.60 -15.46
N ARG A 261 14.86 -11.01 -16.70
CA ARG A 261 15.87 -11.03 -17.77
C ARG A 261 16.33 -9.62 -18.10
N THR A 262 15.41 -8.67 -18.18
CA THR A 262 15.70 -7.26 -18.42
C THR A 262 16.54 -6.68 -17.28
N ILE A 263 16.23 -7.02 -16.02
CA ILE A 263 17.03 -6.60 -14.85
C ILE A 263 18.43 -7.22 -14.88
N ASP A 264 18.56 -8.51 -15.22
CA ASP A 264 19.86 -9.18 -15.29
C ASP A 264 20.76 -8.58 -16.37
N ILE A 265 20.19 -8.23 -17.52
CA ILE A 265 20.88 -7.51 -18.58
C ILE A 265 21.38 -6.16 -18.06
N PHE A 266 20.52 -5.39 -17.41
CA PHE A 266 20.88 -4.09 -16.84
C PHE A 266 22.00 -4.20 -15.80
N ARG A 267 21.89 -5.18 -14.89
CA ARG A 267 22.90 -5.49 -13.88
C ARG A 267 24.27 -5.78 -14.51
N ASN A 268 24.31 -6.65 -15.52
CA ASN A 268 25.57 -7.02 -16.17
C ASN A 268 26.23 -5.83 -16.86
N THR A 269 25.46 -4.97 -17.53
CA THR A 269 26.00 -3.77 -18.19
C THR A 269 26.61 -2.78 -17.20
N ILE A 270 25.99 -2.56 -16.04
CA ILE A 270 26.55 -1.69 -15.00
C ILE A 270 27.83 -2.30 -14.41
N ARG A 271 27.87 -3.63 -14.22
CA ARG A 271 29.08 -4.33 -13.75
C ARG A 271 30.24 -4.25 -14.74
N GLU A 272 29.96 -4.24 -16.03
CA GLU A 272 30.96 -4.06 -17.09
C GLU A 272 31.46 -2.61 -17.20
N ASN A 273 30.68 -1.62 -16.71
CA ASN A 273 30.98 -0.19 -16.83
C ASN A 273 30.87 0.56 -15.46
N PRO A 274 31.68 0.20 -14.45
CA PRO A 274 31.49 0.68 -13.08
C PRO A 274 31.75 2.18 -12.88
N GLU A 275 32.52 2.81 -13.77
CA GLU A 275 32.91 4.23 -13.65
C GLU A 275 31.90 5.19 -14.30
N MET A 276 30.94 4.67 -15.07
CA MET A 276 30.01 5.49 -15.83
C MET A 276 28.74 5.78 -15.04
N ASP A 277 28.26 7.02 -15.09
CA ASP A 277 26.93 7.36 -14.61
C ASP A 277 25.85 6.90 -15.60
N LEU A 278 24.61 6.82 -15.13
CA LEU A 278 23.49 6.34 -15.95
C LEU A 278 23.33 7.12 -17.28
N PRO A 279 23.41 8.47 -17.29
CA PRO A 279 23.37 9.22 -18.55
C PRO A 279 24.54 8.90 -19.50
N SER A 280 25.74 8.64 -18.99
CA SER A 280 26.91 8.27 -19.81
C SER A 280 26.73 6.88 -20.44
N VAL A 281 26.22 5.90 -19.69
CA VAL A 281 25.88 4.56 -20.20
C VAL A 281 24.86 4.68 -21.33
N GLN A 282 23.82 5.51 -21.15
CA GLN A 282 22.83 5.73 -22.20
C GLN A 282 23.43 6.39 -23.44
N LEU A 283 24.30 7.39 -23.26
CA LEU A 283 24.95 8.07 -24.37
C LEU A 283 25.83 7.10 -25.18
N GLU A 284 26.61 6.26 -24.51
CA GLU A 284 27.45 5.24 -25.15
C GLU A 284 26.60 4.24 -25.95
N LEU A 285 25.51 3.73 -25.38
CA LEU A 285 24.59 2.84 -26.10
C LEU A 285 23.94 3.51 -27.31
N GLN A 286 23.69 4.82 -27.26
CA GLN A 286 23.15 5.59 -28.38
C GLN A 286 24.18 5.83 -29.49
N THR A 287 25.46 6.00 -29.14
CA THR A 287 26.54 6.28 -30.09
C THR A 287 27.13 5.03 -30.73
N GLN A 288 26.86 3.83 -30.20
CA GLN A 288 27.24 2.56 -30.83
C GLN A 288 26.74 2.44 -32.27
N ASN A 289 27.62 1.99 -33.17
CA ASN A 289 27.29 1.79 -34.58
C ASN A 289 26.18 0.73 -34.73
N LYS A 290 25.34 0.84 -35.76
CA LYS A 290 24.18 -0.07 -35.95
C LYS A 290 24.56 -1.56 -36.01
N TRP A 291 25.77 -1.91 -36.42
CA TRP A 291 26.27 -3.29 -36.47
C TRP A 291 26.85 -3.79 -35.13
N GLU A 292 27.20 -2.88 -34.21
CA GLU A 292 27.65 -3.20 -32.84
C GLU A 292 26.46 -3.36 -31.88
N ARG A 293 25.29 -2.82 -32.25
CA ARG A 293 24.05 -2.94 -31.46
C ARG A 293 23.55 -4.37 -31.47
N ASN A 294 23.83 -5.10 -30.39
CA ASN A 294 23.24 -6.40 -30.14
C ASN A 294 21.80 -6.23 -29.57
N PRO A 295 21.00 -7.31 -29.48
CA PRO A 295 19.66 -7.27 -28.88
C PRO A 295 19.64 -6.75 -27.43
N ILE A 296 20.76 -6.88 -26.72
CA ILE A 296 20.96 -6.40 -25.35
C ILE A 296 21.04 -4.87 -25.32
N SER A 297 21.84 -4.22 -26.18
CA SER A 297 21.94 -2.77 -26.31
C SER A 297 20.58 -2.13 -26.64
N ASN A 298 19.79 -2.77 -27.52
CA ASN A 298 18.44 -2.29 -27.83
C ASN A 298 17.47 -2.45 -26.65
N SER A 299 17.61 -3.53 -25.85
CA SER A 299 16.82 -3.74 -24.64
C SER A 299 17.20 -2.74 -23.53
N LEU A 300 18.46 -2.35 -23.44
CA LEU A 300 18.93 -1.32 -22.50
C LEU A 300 18.48 0.08 -22.93
N LEU A 301 18.55 0.39 -24.22
CA LEU A 301 18.02 1.66 -24.73
C LEU A 301 16.51 1.80 -24.50
N SER A 302 15.74 0.69 -24.55
CA SER A 302 14.32 0.70 -24.19
C SER A 302 14.07 0.74 -22.68
N LEU A 303 15.06 0.43 -21.84
CA LEU A 303 14.99 0.73 -20.40
C LEU A 303 15.14 2.24 -20.16
N PHE A 304 16.05 2.89 -20.88
CA PHE A 304 16.27 4.32 -20.76
C PHE A 304 15.20 5.16 -21.45
N SER A 305 14.40 4.60 -22.36
CA SER A 305 13.28 5.31 -22.96
C SER A 305 12.20 5.69 -21.96
N ASP A 306 12.16 5.02 -20.81
CA ASP A 306 11.26 5.40 -19.72
C ASP A 306 11.64 6.77 -19.13
N PHE A 307 12.89 7.24 -19.28
CA PHE A 307 13.35 8.53 -18.78
C PHE A 307 13.46 9.58 -19.90
N THR A 308 12.97 10.79 -19.63
CA THR A 308 13.19 11.94 -20.51
C THR A 308 14.59 12.52 -20.31
N THR A 309 15.08 13.32 -21.27
CA THR A 309 16.36 14.03 -21.12
C THR A 309 16.41 14.91 -19.86
N GLN A 310 15.25 15.44 -19.44
CA GLN A 310 15.14 16.21 -18.21
C GLN A 310 15.31 15.30 -16.97
N ASP A 311 14.69 14.12 -16.97
CA ASP A 311 14.80 13.15 -15.87
C ASP A 311 16.27 12.72 -15.66
N LEU A 312 16.99 12.50 -16.77
CA LEU A 312 18.42 12.13 -16.73
C LEU A 312 19.31 13.23 -16.16
N ASN A 313 18.91 14.50 -16.25
CA ASN A 313 19.66 15.59 -15.61
C ASN A 313 19.58 15.49 -14.08
N TYR A 314 18.54 14.88 -13.51
CA TYR A 314 18.44 14.62 -12.07
C TYR A 314 19.37 13.49 -11.60
N PHE A 315 19.86 12.67 -12.53
CA PHE A 315 20.83 11.60 -12.29
C PHE A 315 22.29 12.04 -12.41
N LYS A 316 22.56 13.25 -12.87
CA LYS A 316 23.93 13.73 -13.08
C LYS A 316 24.66 13.94 -11.75
N LYS A 317 25.95 13.60 -11.75
CA LYS A 317 26.90 14.01 -10.70
C LYS A 317 27.02 15.55 -10.71
N VAL A 318 26.37 16.23 -9.76
CA VAL A 318 26.59 17.67 -9.55
C VAL A 318 27.93 17.90 -8.86
N GLY A 319 28.70 18.88 -9.34
CA GLY A 319 29.99 19.25 -8.78
C GLY A 319 29.88 19.93 -7.41
N VAL A 320 30.39 19.24 -6.38
CA VAL A 320 31.08 19.65 -5.13
C VAL A 320 30.50 20.76 -4.21
N LYS A 321 29.55 21.63 -4.61
CA LYS A 321 28.97 22.60 -3.67
C LYS A 321 27.77 21.99 -2.93
N GLU A 322 27.97 21.75 -1.62
CA GLU A 322 26.99 21.31 -0.61
C GLU A 322 25.95 20.33 -1.15
N LYS A 323 26.43 19.12 -1.49
CA LYS A 323 25.58 18.04 -1.97
C LYS A 323 24.82 17.46 -0.78
N VAL A 324 23.49 17.57 -0.81
CA VAL A 324 22.61 16.83 0.10
C VAL A 324 22.50 15.40 -0.39
N PHE A 325 22.79 14.46 0.49
CA PHE A 325 22.75 13.02 0.24
C PHE A 325 21.55 12.37 0.91
N ALA A 326 21.19 11.16 0.48
CA ALA A 326 20.03 10.47 1.03
C ALA A 326 20.18 10.16 2.54
N TYR A 327 21.39 9.91 3.03
CA TYR A 327 21.63 9.69 4.46
C TYR A 327 21.40 10.96 5.31
N ASP A 328 21.56 12.17 4.74
CA ASP A 328 21.30 13.43 5.45
C ASP A 328 19.84 13.54 5.89
N PHE A 329 18.92 12.81 5.25
CA PHE A 329 17.51 12.79 5.60
C PHE A 329 17.22 12.04 6.91
N VAL A 330 18.15 11.20 7.38
CA VAL A 330 18.01 10.42 8.63
C VAL A 330 18.99 10.82 9.73
N THR A 331 20.05 11.59 9.46
CA THR A 331 21.06 12.00 10.48
C THR A 331 20.64 13.20 11.33
N ASN A 332 19.43 13.74 11.14
CA ASN A 332 18.91 14.88 11.88
C ASN A 332 17.55 14.55 12.52
N ALA A 333 17.19 15.25 13.60
CA ALA A 333 15.93 15.06 14.31
C ALA A 333 14.73 15.83 13.72
N LYS A 334 14.88 16.45 12.54
CA LYS A 334 13.85 17.28 11.91
C LYS A 334 12.95 16.47 10.98
N THR A 335 11.74 16.95 10.73
CA THR A 335 10.87 16.42 9.68
C THR A 335 11.39 16.87 8.31
N VAL A 336 11.56 15.92 7.40
CA VAL A 336 12.16 16.13 6.07
C VAL A 336 11.10 15.95 4.99
N ILE A 337 10.89 17.00 4.19
CA ILE A 337 10.04 16.98 3.00
C ILE A 337 10.94 16.87 1.77
N ILE A 338 10.72 15.82 0.99
CA ILE A 338 11.40 15.52 -0.28
C ILE A 338 10.42 15.79 -1.41
N ASP A 339 10.56 16.94 -2.06
CA ASP A 339 9.71 17.37 -3.18
C ASP A 339 10.17 16.74 -4.51
N LEU A 340 9.32 15.84 -5.01
CA LEU A 340 9.44 15.10 -6.27
C LEU A 340 8.45 15.60 -7.34
N SER A 341 7.79 16.74 -7.13
CA SER A 341 6.76 17.29 -8.02
C SER A 341 7.22 17.62 -9.43
N LEU A 342 8.54 17.75 -9.66
CA LEU A 342 9.11 17.96 -10.99
C LEU A 342 8.98 16.73 -11.90
N LEU A 343 8.90 15.54 -11.32
CA LEU A 343 8.67 14.30 -12.06
C LEU A 343 7.20 14.25 -12.46
N ARG A 344 6.89 14.02 -13.75
CA ARG A 344 5.49 14.04 -14.22
C ARG A 344 4.76 12.73 -13.97
N GLU A 345 5.43 11.61 -14.17
CA GLU A 345 4.81 10.28 -14.14
C GLU A 345 4.87 9.66 -12.75
N ALA A 346 3.79 9.00 -12.33
CA ALA A 346 3.69 8.35 -11.02
C ALA A 346 4.77 7.28 -10.82
N ASN A 347 5.04 6.44 -11.84
CA ASN A 347 6.06 5.40 -11.76
C ASN A 347 7.47 5.98 -11.52
N LYS A 348 7.77 7.16 -12.10
CA LYS A 348 9.03 7.87 -11.86
C LYS A 348 9.10 8.41 -10.44
N LYS A 349 8.04 9.06 -9.96
CA LYS A 349 7.98 9.55 -8.58
C LYS A 349 8.22 8.42 -7.58
N ILE A 350 7.56 7.28 -7.80
CA ILE A 350 7.71 6.07 -7.00
C ILE A 350 9.14 5.53 -7.10
N PHE A 351 9.70 5.40 -8.31
CA PHE A 351 11.08 4.95 -8.48
C PHE A 351 12.06 5.81 -7.68
N PHE A 352 11.97 7.14 -7.78
CA PHE A 352 12.83 8.06 -7.04
C PHE A 352 12.63 7.94 -5.52
N SER A 353 11.39 7.80 -5.05
CA SER A 353 11.13 7.55 -3.62
C SER A 353 11.82 6.28 -3.12
N PHE A 354 11.63 5.16 -3.83
CA PHE A 354 12.21 3.88 -3.44
C PHE A 354 13.72 3.82 -3.67
N LEU A 355 14.27 4.59 -4.60
CA LEU A 355 15.71 4.79 -4.76
C LEU A 355 16.31 5.51 -3.55
N ILE A 356 15.66 6.58 -3.08
CA ILE A 356 16.08 7.29 -1.86
C ILE A 356 15.98 6.36 -0.64
N LEU A 357 14.89 5.61 -0.52
CA LEU A 357 14.72 4.63 0.55
C LEU A 357 15.79 3.53 0.48
N SER A 358 16.16 3.06 -0.70
CA SER A 358 17.23 2.07 -0.88
C SER A 358 18.58 2.57 -0.34
N LYS A 359 18.91 3.84 -0.61
CA LYS A 359 20.12 4.47 -0.08
C LYS A 359 20.08 4.59 1.44
N ILE A 360 18.92 4.98 1.99
CA ILE A 360 18.73 5.04 3.45
C ILE A 360 18.87 3.65 4.08
N ILE A 361 18.25 2.61 3.49
CA ILE A 361 18.37 1.21 3.95
C ILE A 361 19.83 0.79 3.99
N HIS A 362 20.58 1.06 2.92
CA HIS A 362 22.00 0.73 2.85
C HIS A 362 22.79 1.45 3.94
N TYR A 363 22.52 2.74 4.16
CA TYR A 363 23.13 3.52 5.23
C TYR A 363 22.84 2.96 6.62
N ILE A 364 21.57 2.76 6.99
CA ILE A 364 21.19 2.28 8.34
C ILE A 364 21.61 0.83 8.62
N LYS A 365 21.94 0.05 7.59
CA LYS A 365 22.56 -1.28 7.78
C LYS A 365 24.02 -1.17 8.21
N SER A 366 24.71 -0.14 7.75
CA SER A 366 26.15 0.08 7.97
C SER A 366 26.47 1.06 9.11
N SER A 367 25.49 1.86 9.54
CA SER A 367 25.64 2.94 10.51
C SER A 367 24.54 2.90 11.57
N ASP A 368 24.89 3.26 12.80
CA ASP A 368 23.93 3.51 13.90
C ASP A 368 23.67 5.01 14.12
N ASP A 369 24.32 5.88 13.34
CA ASP A 369 24.10 7.33 13.36
C ASP A 369 22.87 7.73 12.54
N TYR A 370 21.69 7.40 13.06
CA TYR A 370 20.43 7.78 12.45
C TYR A 370 19.35 8.06 13.50
N VAL A 371 18.38 8.88 13.11
CA VAL A 371 17.16 9.14 13.87
C VAL A 371 16.02 8.36 13.22
N VAL A 372 15.28 7.63 14.04
CA VAL A 372 14.07 6.89 13.61
C VAL A 372 12.99 7.89 13.23
N LYS A 373 12.38 7.69 12.05
CA LYS A 373 11.35 8.57 11.50
C LYS A 373 10.12 7.80 11.02
N ASN A 374 8.98 8.47 10.94
CA ASN A 374 7.82 7.96 10.20
C ASN A 374 7.97 8.30 8.72
N ILE A 375 7.87 7.31 7.84
CA ILE A 375 8.09 7.46 6.40
C ILE A 375 6.73 7.52 5.70
N ILE A 376 6.48 8.59 4.95
CA ILE A 376 5.21 8.82 4.27
C ILE A 376 5.41 8.76 2.76
N VAL A 377 4.92 7.68 2.16
CA VAL A 377 5.03 7.40 0.72
C VAL A 377 3.63 7.40 0.08
N PRO A 378 3.33 8.33 -0.83
CA PRO A 378 2.10 8.28 -1.62
C PRO A 378 2.11 7.10 -2.61
N HIS A 379 0.92 6.58 -2.92
CA HIS A 379 0.72 5.59 -4.00
C HIS A 379 1.60 4.33 -3.90
N VAL A 380 1.87 3.88 -2.68
CA VAL A 380 2.69 2.69 -2.41
C VAL A 380 2.09 1.41 -3.05
N ASP A 381 0.78 1.40 -3.28
CA ASP A 381 0.03 0.34 -3.93
C ASP A 381 0.47 0.09 -5.39
N ILE A 382 0.85 1.14 -6.13
CA ILE A 382 1.36 1.02 -7.50
C ILE A 382 2.68 0.24 -7.52
N PHE A 383 3.55 0.49 -6.54
CA PHE A 383 4.84 -0.18 -6.45
C PHE A 383 4.69 -1.68 -6.17
N PHE A 384 3.69 -2.04 -5.36
CA PHE A 384 3.46 -3.41 -4.88
C PHE A 384 2.25 -4.12 -5.50
N GLU A 385 1.95 -3.80 -6.76
CA GLU A 385 0.85 -4.42 -7.49
C GLU A 385 1.02 -5.95 -7.63
N THR A 386 0.04 -6.69 -7.11
CA THR A 386 0.07 -8.15 -6.90
C THR A 386 0.35 -8.96 -8.16
N TYR A 387 -0.10 -8.49 -9.33
CA TYR A 387 0.09 -9.19 -10.60
C TYR A 387 1.58 -9.38 -10.97
N TYR A 388 2.44 -8.43 -10.57
CA TYR A 388 3.88 -8.49 -10.85
C TYR A 388 4.67 -9.22 -9.76
N LEU A 389 4.18 -9.22 -8.52
CA LEU A 389 4.79 -9.91 -7.38
C LEU A 389 4.59 -11.44 -7.43
N ASP A 390 3.42 -11.92 -7.87
CA ASP A 390 3.07 -13.34 -7.74
C ASP A 390 3.36 -14.20 -9.00
N GLN A 391 3.58 -13.60 -10.18
CA GLN A 391 3.62 -14.36 -11.44
C GLN A 391 4.93 -14.29 -12.24
N LYS A 392 5.80 -13.30 -12.02
CA LYS A 392 6.95 -13.07 -12.92
C LYS A 392 8.30 -12.77 -12.27
N MET A 393 8.34 -12.33 -11.01
CA MET A 393 9.55 -11.81 -10.38
C MET A 393 9.71 -12.41 -8.99
N SER A 394 10.84 -13.04 -8.70
CA SER A 394 11.23 -13.40 -7.32
C SER A 394 11.71 -12.18 -6.51
N TYR A 395 11.61 -10.98 -7.08
CA TYR A 395 12.04 -9.72 -6.50
C TYR A 395 10.94 -9.05 -5.69
N GLY A 396 11.33 -8.38 -4.60
CA GLY A 396 10.47 -7.35 -4.02
C GLY A 396 9.28 -7.85 -3.21
N LYS A 397 9.45 -8.86 -2.36
CA LYS A 397 8.45 -9.01 -1.31
C LYS A 397 8.53 -7.78 -0.39
N ILE A 398 7.39 -7.10 -0.21
CA ILE A 398 7.23 -5.87 0.60
C ILE A 398 7.90 -6.02 1.96
N ASP A 399 7.70 -7.18 2.59
CA ASP A 399 8.32 -7.54 3.85
C ASP A 399 9.84 -7.49 3.73
N ILE A 400 10.46 -8.14 2.74
CA ILE A 400 11.92 -8.15 2.58
C ILE A 400 12.51 -6.76 2.30
N PHE A 401 11.89 -5.98 1.40
CA PHE A 401 12.43 -4.66 1.04
C PHE A 401 12.35 -3.69 2.24
N LEU A 402 11.25 -3.74 3.00
CA LEU A 402 11.00 -2.81 4.12
C LEU A 402 11.45 -3.35 5.48
N GLU A 403 11.80 -4.63 5.57
CA GLU A 403 12.26 -5.29 6.80
C GLU A 403 13.36 -4.48 7.52
N PRO A 404 14.38 -3.91 6.83
CA PRO A 404 15.41 -3.13 7.50
C PRO A 404 14.84 -1.93 8.26
N PHE A 405 13.83 -1.24 7.71
CA PHE A 405 13.16 -0.13 8.39
C PHE A 405 12.38 -0.61 9.62
N ILE A 406 11.64 -1.71 9.49
CA ILE A 406 10.84 -2.29 10.57
C ILE A 406 11.75 -2.73 11.73
N GLN A 407 12.84 -3.45 11.43
CA GLN A 407 13.81 -3.91 12.43
C GLN A 407 14.50 -2.76 13.17
N ARG A 408 14.75 -1.64 12.48
CA ARG A 408 15.33 -0.43 13.08
C ARG A 408 14.28 0.51 13.72
N GLY A 409 13.00 0.13 13.72
CA GLY A 409 11.93 0.81 14.43
C GLY A 409 11.23 1.96 13.70
N PHE A 410 11.51 2.16 12.40
CA PHE A 410 10.84 3.16 11.58
C PHE A 410 9.34 2.87 11.43
N GLY A 411 8.52 3.92 11.36
CA GLY A 411 7.10 3.82 11.05
C GLY A 411 6.85 4.03 9.55
N MET A 412 5.81 3.42 8.99
CA MET A 412 5.46 3.44 7.56
C MET A 412 3.97 3.66 7.32
#